data_AF-A0A662KZS0-F1
#
_entry.id   AF-A0A662KZS0-F1
#
_cell.length_a   1.000
_cell.length_b   1.000
_cell.length_c   1.000
_cell.angle_alpha   90.00
_cell.angle_beta   90.00
_cell.angle_gamma   90.00
#
_symmetry.space_group_name_H-M   'P 1'
#
loop_
_entity.id
_entity.type
_entity.pdbx_description
1 polymer ?
#
loop_
_entity_poly.entity_id
_entity_poly.type
_entity_poly.pdbx_seq_one_letter_code
_entity_poly.pdbx_strand_id
1 'polypeptide(L)'
;MKSTASDVMKKLKETLDGETYELLLKCLSGYHPRVRDLRGGDFVNMRLRLLEVIDVRSFRRNNGTIGRLARLIATDGDDEVIITLWDDDVKMIERVKLGSDILIVNFKVKNGKYGLELSPARNGKIIPL
;
A
#
# COMPACT_ATOMS: atom_id res chain seq x y z
N MET A 1 1.23 -16.66 19.09
CA MET A 1 2.51 -16.02 19.46
C MET A 1 2.58 -14.68 18.74
N LYS A 2 2.56 -13.54 19.45
CA LYS A 2 2.71 -12.21 18.83
C LYS A 2 4.21 -11.99 18.58
N SER A 3 4.61 -11.71 17.34
CA SER A 3 6.01 -11.38 17.02
C SER A 3 6.42 -10.08 17.70
N THR A 4 7.67 -9.99 18.18
CA THR A 4 8.19 -8.72 18.72
C THR A 4 8.47 -7.72 17.61
N ALA A 5 8.55 -6.42 17.93
CA ALA A 5 8.92 -5.39 16.95
C ALA A 5 10.28 -5.70 16.28
N SER A 6 11.23 -6.28 17.04
CA SER A 6 12.53 -6.73 16.52
C SER A 6 12.38 -7.82 15.45
N ASP A 7 11.51 -8.80 15.68
CA ASP A 7 11.26 -9.90 14.73
C ASP A 7 10.62 -9.39 13.43
N VAL A 8 9.71 -8.41 13.52
CA VAL A 8 9.09 -7.77 12.36
C VAL A 8 10.14 -7.03 11.55
N MET A 9 10.99 -6.23 12.20
CA MET A 9 12.05 -5.48 11.51
C MET A 9 13.07 -6.40 10.84
N LYS A 10 13.47 -7.49 11.49
CA LYS A 10 14.37 -8.48 10.89
C LYS A 10 13.74 -9.12 9.65
N LYS A 11 12.48 -9.55 9.74
CA LYS A 11 11.77 -10.14 8.59
C LYS A 11 11.59 -9.15 7.45
N LEU A 12 11.31 -7.87 7.74
CA LEU A 12 11.23 -6.83 6.73
C LEU A 12 12.57 -6.62 6.03
N LYS A 13 13.68 -6.58 6.78
CA LYS A 13 15.04 -6.48 6.23
C LYS A 13 15.40 -7.64 5.30
N GLU A 14 14.92 -8.85 5.61
CA GLU A 14 15.14 -10.04 4.78
C GLU A 14 14.26 -10.07 3.51
N THR A 15 13.11 -9.37 3.51
CA THR A 15 12.15 -9.44 2.40
C THR A 15 12.24 -8.25 1.43
N LEU A 16 12.68 -7.10 1.92
CA LEU A 16 12.76 -5.86 1.15
C LEU A 16 14.21 -5.71 0.63
N ASP A 17 14.36 -5.15 -0.56
CA ASP A 17 15.69 -4.69 -1.00
C ASP A 17 16.20 -3.57 -0.06
N GLY A 18 17.52 -3.36 -0.06
CA GLY A 18 18.19 -2.45 0.87
C GLY A 18 17.66 -1.02 0.79
N GLU A 19 17.38 -0.53 -0.42
CA GLU A 19 16.82 0.81 -0.65
C GLU A 19 15.42 0.94 -0.06
N THR A 20 14.55 -0.05 -0.30
CA THR A 20 13.20 -0.11 0.26
C THR A 20 13.21 -0.21 1.78
N TYR A 21 14.14 -0.97 2.37
CA TYR A 21 14.28 -1.07 3.82
C TYR A 21 14.77 0.25 4.46
N GLU A 22 15.70 0.96 3.82
CA GLU A 22 16.13 2.28 4.28
C GLU A 22 15.01 3.32 4.17
N LEU A 23 14.25 3.32 3.08
CA LEU A 23 13.07 4.18 2.90
C LEU A 23 12.00 3.88 3.94
N LEU A 24 11.78 2.61 4.27
CA LEU A 24 10.91 2.20 5.36
C LEU A 24 11.38 2.79 6.70
N LEU A 25 12.67 2.70 7.02
CA LEU A 25 13.24 3.31 8.23
C LEU A 25 13.06 4.83 8.24
N LYS A 26 13.23 5.50 7.09
CA LYS A 26 12.97 6.94 6.94
C LYS A 26 11.51 7.30 7.20
N CYS A 27 10.58 6.51 6.65
CA CYS A 27 9.14 6.69 6.92
C CYS A 27 8.83 6.54 8.41
N LEU A 28 9.44 5.55 9.06
CA LEU A 28 9.30 5.34 10.51
C LEU A 28 9.98 6.43 11.34
N SER A 29 11.01 7.09 10.82
CA SER A 29 11.68 8.23 11.47
C SER A 29 11.00 9.58 11.20
N GLY A 30 9.86 9.59 10.50
CA GLY A 30 9.06 10.80 10.22
C GLY A 30 9.40 11.52 8.92
N TYR A 31 10.32 11.00 8.09
CA TYR A 31 10.57 11.53 6.74
C TYR A 31 9.77 10.71 5.73
N HIS A 32 8.65 11.25 5.24
CA HIS A 32 7.83 10.60 4.23
C HIS A 32 7.56 11.52 3.03
N PRO A 33 7.47 10.95 1.81
CA PRO A 33 6.97 11.70 0.66
C PRO A 33 5.53 12.19 0.91
N ARG A 34 5.17 13.31 0.27
CA ARG A 34 3.81 13.85 0.29
C ARG A 34 3.04 13.35 -0.93
N VAL A 35 1.73 13.16 -0.78
CA VAL A 35 0.88 12.67 -1.87
C VAL A 35 0.89 13.65 -3.06
N ARG A 36 0.84 14.96 -2.82
CA ARG A 36 0.92 15.99 -3.89
C ARG A 36 2.21 15.98 -4.72
N ASP A 37 3.29 15.46 -4.16
CA ASP A 37 4.60 15.46 -4.81
C ASP A 37 4.83 14.21 -5.67
N LEU A 38 3.92 13.22 -5.61
CA LEU A 38 4.06 11.96 -6.34
C LEU A 38 4.04 12.16 -7.86
N ARG A 39 4.83 11.34 -8.56
CA ARG A 39 4.88 11.30 -10.02
C ARG A 39 4.66 9.88 -10.52
N GLY A 40 3.96 9.78 -11.65
CA GLY A 40 3.70 8.49 -12.29
C GLY A 40 5.00 7.76 -12.65
N GLY A 41 5.10 6.49 -12.27
CA GLY A 41 6.30 5.68 -12.47
C GLY A 41 7.12 5.45 -11.19
N ASP A 42 6.98 6.32 -10.19
CA ASP A 42 7.71 6.23 -8.93
C ASP A 42 7.34 4.99 -8.12
N PHE A 43 8.24 4.60 -7.21
CA PHE A 43 7.98 3.63 -6.16
C PHE A 43 8.03 4.32 -4.81
N VAL A 44 7.04 4.05 -3.96
CA VAL A 44 6.85 4.78 -2.72
C VAL A 44 6.64 3.84 -1.53
N ASN A 45 7.16 4.31 -0.40
CA ASN A 45 6.82 3.85 0.93
C ASN A 45 6.21 5.04 1.65
N MET A 46 5.05 4.88 2.29
CA MET A 46 4.34 6.02 2.87
C MET A 46 3.45 5.60 4.02
N ARG A 47 3.43 6.40 5.09
CA ARG A 47 2.40 6.32 6.12
C ARG A 47 1.17 7.06 5.61
N LEU A 48 0.02 6.38 5.63
CA LEU A 48 -1.26 6.93 5.24
C LEU A 48 -2.31 6.59 6.29
N ARG A 49 -3.36 7.39 6.39
CA ARG A 49 -4.57 7.03 7.14
C ARG A 49 -5.61 6.46 6.19
N LEU A 50 -6.12 5.27 6.50
CA LEU A 50 -7.20 4.67 5.71
C LEU A 50 -8.51 5.40 6.00
N LEU A 51 -9.12 6.00 4.98
CA LEU A 51 -10.38 6.74 5.09
C LEU A 51 -11.56 5.87 4.70
N GLU A 52 -11.48 5.19 3.56
CA GLU A 52 -12.61 4.46 2.99
C GLU A 52 -12.19 3.25 2.14
N VAL A 53 -13.10 2.28 2.00
CA VAL A 53 -13.04 1.16 1.05
C VAL A 53 -14.20 1.35 0.06
N ILE A 54 -13.91 1.76 -1.17
CA ILE A 54 -14.94 2.30 -2.10
C ILE A 54 -15.38 1.35 -3.22
N ASP A 55 -14.61 0.30 -3.52
CA ASP A 55 -14.96 -0.69 -4.54
C ASP A 55 -14.35 -2.02 -4.11
N VAL A 56 -15.14 -3.08 -3.99
CA VAL A 56 -14.67 -4.45 -3.79
C VAL A 56 -15.51 -5.34 -4.69
N ARG A 57 -14.89 -5.92 -5.71
CA ARG A 57 -15.62 -6.73 -6.68
C ARG A 57 -14.79 -7.87 -7.26
N SER A 58 -15.50 -8.90 -7.71
CA SER A 58 -14.97 -10.00 -8.50
C SER A 58 -15.54 -9.94 -9.92
N PHE A 59 -14.75 -10.34 -10.91
CA PHE A 59 -15.17 -10.35 -12.31
C PHE A 59 -14.56 -11.54 -13.05
N ARG A 60 -15.25 -12.04 -14.08
CA ARG A 60 -14.72 -13.10 -14.95
C ARG A 60 -13.82 -12.48 -16.02
N ARG A 61 -12.62 -13.02 -16.20
CA ARG A 61 -11.69 -12.65 -17.27
C ARG A 61 -12.00 -13.42 -18.56
N ASN A 62 -11.52 -12.90 -19.69
CA ASN A 62 -11.67 -13.55 -21.00
C ASN A 62 -11.06 -14.97 -21.03
N ASN A 63 -10.03 -15.23 -20.22
CA ASN A 63 -9.41 -16.56 -20.08
C ASN A 63 -10.16 -17.50 -19.11
N GLY A 64 -11.35 -17.12 -18.65
CA GLY A 64 -12.19 -17.92 -17.74
C GLY A 64 -11.82 -17.81 -16.25
N THR A 65 -10.69 -17.19 -15.89
CA THR A 65 -10.30 -17.00 -14.48
C THR A 65 -11.12 -15.90 -13.80
N ILE A 66 -11.17 -15.91 -12.47
CA ILE A 66 -11.80 -14.85 -11.68
C ILE A 66 -10.73 -13.82 -11.27
N GLY A 67 -10.94 -12.57 -11.64
CA GLY A 67 -10.18 -11.43 -11.14
C GLY A 67 -10.86 -10.77 -9.95
N ARG A 68 -10.06 -10.14 -9.09
CA ARG A 68 -10.55 -9.35 -7.95
C ARG A 68 -9.96 -7.95 -8.01
N LEU A 69 -10.73 -6.98 -7.53
CA LEU A 69 -10.32 -5.58 -7.41
C LEU A 69 -10.83 -5.03 -6.08
N ALA A 70 -9.96 -4.32 -5.38
CA ALA A 70 -10.35 -3.42 -4.31
C ALA A 70 -9.74 -2.02 -4.51
N ARG A 71 -10.51 -0.98 -4.19
CA ARG A 71 -10.00 0.40 -4.08
C ARG A 71 -10.21 0.95 -2.69
N LEU A 72 -9.17 1.58 -2.17
CA LEU A 72 -9.16 2.27 -0.89
C LEU A 72 -8.88 3.75 -1.12
N ILE A 73 -9.47 4.61 -0.31
CA ILE A 73 -9.08 6.01 -0.19
C ILE A 73 -8.27 6.15 1.09
N ALA A 74 -7.08 6.75 0.98
CA ALA A 74 -6.20 7.02 2.10
C ALA A 74 -5.60 8.42 2.00
N THR A 75 -5.13 8.98 3.11
CA THR A 75 -4.56 10.34 3.14
C THR A 75 -3.21 10.41 3.85
N ASP A 76 -2.34 11.33 3.42
CA ASP A 76 -1.13 11.70 4.17
C ASP A 76 -1.39 12.75 5.26
N GLY A 77 -2.65 13.18 5.41
CA GLY A 77 -3.10 14.22 6.34
C GLY A 77 -3.60 15.49 5.63
N ASP A 78 -3.04 15.80 4.46
CA ASP A 78 -3.41 17.00 3.69
C ASP A 78 -4.02 16.66 2.32
N ASP A 79 -3.55 15.59 1.67
CA ASP A 79 -4.05 15.16 0.37
C ASP A 79 -4.51 13.69 0.41
N GLU A 80 -5.49 13.36 -0.42
CA GLU A 80 -6.02 11.99 -0.57
C GLU A 80 -5.38 11.29 -1.77
N VAL A 81 -5.25 9.97 -1.66
CA VAL A 81 -4.77 9.09 -2.72
C VAL A 81 -5.57 7.80 -2.75
N ILE A 82 -5.74 7.26 -3.95
CA ILE A 82 -6.38 5.97 -4.16
C ILE A 82 -5.33 4.87 -4.13
N ILE A 83 -5.60 3.82 -3.35
CA ILE A 83 -4.84 2.57 -3.38
C ILE A 83 -5.67 1.52 -4.13
N THR A 84 -5.10 0.93 -5.17
CA THR A 84 -5.74 -0.08 -6.02
C THR A 84 -5.06 -1.44 -5.84
N LEU A 85 -5.83 -2.43 -5.38
CA LEU A 85 -5.40 -3.79 -5.09
C LEU A 85 -6.04 -4.76 -6.09
N TRP A 86 -5.25 -5.69 -6.62
CA TRP A 86 -5.70 -6.68 -7.59
C TRP A 86 -5.53 -8.10 -7.05
N ASP A 87 -6.43 -8.99 -7.45
CA ASP A 87 -6.32 -10.43 -7.20
C ASP A 87 -6.02 -10.78 -5.73
N ASP A 88 -4.87 -11.38 -5.45
CA ASP A 88 -4.48 -11.79 -4.10
C ASP A 88 -4.18 -10.60 -3.18
N ASP A 89 -3.80 -9.43 -3.73
CA ASP A 89 -3.55 -8.23 -2.94
C ASP A 89 -4.83 -7.72 -2.28
N VAL A 90 -6.00 -8.04 -2.83
CA VAL A 90 -7.29 -7.68 -2.23
C VAL A 90 -7.41 -8.21 -0.81
N LYS A 91 -6.78 -9.35 -0.47
CA LYS A 91 -6.78 -9.90 0.90
C LYS A 91 -6.09 -8.99 1.92
N MET A 92 -5.30 -8.01 1.48
CA MET A 92 -4.69 -7.03 2.40
C MET A 92 -5.74 -6.18 3.13
N ILE A 93 -6.93 -5.99 2.55
CA ILE A 93 -8.00 -5.22 3.19
C ILE A 93 -8.51 -5.87 4.48
N GLU A 94 -8.40 -7.19 4.61
CA GLU A 94 -8.83 -7.96 5.78
C GLU A 94 -7.97 -7.66 7.02
N ARG A 95 -6.80 -7.05 6.83
CA ARG A 95 -5.82 -6.76 7.89
C ARG A 95 -5.90 -5.33 8.41
N VAL A 96 -6.62 -4.44 7.72
CA VAL A 96 -6.65 -3.00 8.02
C VAL A 96 -8.03 -2.57 8.48
N LYS A 97 -8.10 -1.48 9.26
CA LYS A 97 -9.35 -0.94 9.81
C LYS A 97 -9.57 0.49 9.31
N LEU A 98 -10.81 0.85 9.00
CA LEU A 98 -11.14 2.23 8.69
C LEU A 98 -10.71 3.17 9.83
N GLY A 99 -10.14 4.31 9.47
CA GLY A 99 -9.59 5.30 10.39
C GLY A 99 -8.22 4.93 10.99
N SER A 100 -7.68 3.74 10.72
CA SER A 100 -6.33 3.38 11.20
C SER A 100 -5.25 3.95 10.30
N ASP A 101 -4.09 4.24 10.88
CA ASP A 101 -2.90 4.50 10.11
C ASP A 101 -2.32 3.18 9.57
N ILE A 102 -1.83 3.23 8.34
CA ILE A 102 -1.23 2.12 7.61
C ILE A 102 0.10 2.58 7.03
N LEU A 103 1.00 1.62 6.82
CA LEU A 103 2.24 1.81 6.11
C LEU A 103 2.19 0.98 4.83
N ILE A 104 2.21 1.67 3.69
CA ILE A 104 2.38 1.02 2.39
C ILE A 104 3.87 0.87 2.12
N VAL A 105 4.25 -0.30 1.64
CA VAL A 105 5.64 -0.64 1.33
C VAL A 105 5.74 -1.17 -0.09
N ASN A 106 6.65 -0.59 -0.87
CA ASN A 106 6.92 -0.90 -2.27
C ASN A 106 5.66 -0.81 -3.15
N PHE A 107 5.04 0.35 -3.17
CA PHE A 107 3.90 0.64 -4.05
C PHE A 107 4.37 1.43 -5.26
N LYS A 108 3.88 1.06 -6.43
CA LYS A 108 4.11 1.81 -7.67
C LYS A 108 3.03 2.86 -7.84
N VAL A 109 3.46 4.06 -8.19
CA VAL A 109 2.61 5.18 -8.57
C VAL A 109 2.20 5.02 -10.04
N LYS A 110 0.90 5.01 -10.30
CA LYS A 110 0.31 4.80 -11.63
C LYS A 110 -0.70 5.89 -11.97
N ASN A 111 -0.82 6.21 -13.26
CA ASN A 111 -1.94 6.96 -13.78
C ASN A 111 -3.13 6.00 -13.93
N GLY A 112 -4.07 6.08 -13.00
CA GLY A 112 -5.30 5.31 -12.99
C GLY A 112 -6.49 6.07 -13.57
N LYS A 113 -7.67 5.49 -13.41
CA LYS A 113 -8.91 6.07 -13.97
C LYS A 113 -9.28 7.38 -13.26
N TYR A 114 -8.94 7.50 -11.99
CA TYR A 114 -9.33 8.63 -11.13
C TYR A 114 -8.14 9.56 -10.85
N GLY A 115 -7.10 9.53 -11.67
CA GLY A 115 -5.86 10.27 -11.45
C GLY A 115 -4.73 9.39 -10.93
N LEU A 116 -3.88 9.93 -10.06
CA LEU A 116 -2.77 9.19 -9.47
C LEU A 116 -3.29 8.12 -8.50
N GLU A 117 -2.89 6.87 -8.74
CA GLU A 117 -3.23 5.72 -7.91
C GLU A 117 -1.96 4.97 -7.48
N LEU A 118 -2.01 4.37 -6.31
CA LEU A 118 -0.95 3.51 -5.78
C LEU A 118 -1.36 2.05 -5.95
N SER A 119 -0.48 1.21 -6.50
CA SER A 119 -0.69 -0.23 -6.54
C SER A 119 0.52 -0.96 -5.95
N PRO A 120 0.33 -2.10 -5.28
CA PRO A 120 1.46 -2.92 -4.86
C PRO A 120 2.36 -3.24 -6.07
N ALA A 121 3.68 -3.06 -5.90
CA ALA A 121 4.66 -3.63 -6.79
C ALA A 121 4.96 -5.09 -6.37
N ARG A 122 5.98 -5.70 -6.96
CA ARG A 122 6.42 -7.04 -6.53
C ARG A 122 6.78 -7.02 -5.05
N ASN A 123 6.18 -7.91 -4.26
CA ASN A 123 6.33 -7.99 -2.81
C ASN A 123 5.81 -6.76 -2.03
N GLY A 124 4.94 -5.94 -2.64
CA GLY A 124 4.30 -4.82 -1.96
C GLY A 124 3.44 -5.29 -0.77
N LYS A 125 3.37 -4.46 0.28
CA LYS A 125 2.65 -4.80 1.52
C LYS A 125 1.92 -3.59 2.10
N ILE A 126 0.77 -3.86 2.73
CA ILE A 126 0.13 -2.93 3.66
C ILE A 126 0.35 -3.46 5.07
N ILE A 127 0.91 -2.62 5.94
CA ILE A 127 1.19 -2.93 7.34
C ILE A 127 0.30 -2.02 8.20
N PRO A 128 -0.65 -2.58 8.99
CA PRO A 128 -1.38 -1.80 9.98
C PRO A 128 -0.44 -1.28 11.06
N LEU A 129 -0.64 -0.02 11.50
CA LEU A 129 0.15 0.62 12.56
C LEU A 129 -0.60 0.68 13.89
#